data_AF-M0LID8-F1
#
_entry.id   AF-M0LID8-F1
#
_cell.length_a   1.000
_cell.length_b   1.000
_cell.length_c   1.000
_cell.angle_alpha   90.00
_cell.angle_beta   90.00
_cell.angle_gamma   90.00
#
_symmetry.space_group_name_H-M   'P 1'
#
loop_
_entity.id
_entity.type
_entity.pdbx_description
1 polymer ?
#
loop_
_entity_poly.entity_id
_entity_poly.type
_entity_poly.pdbx_seq_one_letter_code
_entity_poly.pdbx_strand_id
1 'polypeptide(L)'
;MYRDVLVPTDGSDPASRAVEQGIELADRFDATLHVLFAVDVDERTPWDLSESRTTETVREHGSGLVEGVAERAPDSVDVVTSVPEGDPREVILEYTDENGIDVVVMGTHGRRGIDRLLLGSVTEHVTRNADCSVLVTRADPDDEPVADAAAAIEAAREALEDAEGIDASEAELADDPHEMGGYWIVSVGTVDQSYNVHISRATGATRIANVTGE
;
A
#
# COMPACT_ATOMS: atom_id res chain seq x y z
N MET A 1 -25.99 -4.61 -12.02
CA MET A 1 -25.06 -5.43 -11.24
C MET A 1 -23.70 -5.18 -11.85
N TYR A 2 -22.66 -5.06 -11.02
CA TYR A 2 -21.32 -4.69 -11.47
C TYR A 2 -20.79 -5.75 -12.45
N ARG A 3 -20.21 -5.30 -13.57
CA ARG A 3 -19.56 -6.10 -14.60
C ARG A 3 -18.07 -5.81 -14.65
N ASP A 4 -17.69 -4.57 -14.34
CA ASP A 4 -16.31 -4.12 -14.35
C ASP A 4 -16.01 -3.41 -13.02
N VAL A 5 -15.09 -4.00 -12.23
CA VAL A 5 -14.70 -3.56 -10.89
C VAL A 5 -13.27 -3.05 -10.95
N LEU A 6 -13.02 -1.79 -10.60
CA LEU A 6 -11.68 -1.23 -10.53
C LEU A 6 -11.15 -1.22 -9.09
N VAL A 7 -9.92 -1.68 -8.90
CA VAL A 7 -9.15 -1.50 -7.68
C VAL A 7 -7.84 -0.75 -7.99
N PRO A 8 -7.77 0.54 -7.68
CA PRO A 8 -6.50 1.26 -7.62
C PRO A 8 -5.72 0.81 -6.38
N THR A 9 -4.42 0.53 -6.55
CA THR A 9 -3.55 0.12 -5.44
C THR A 9 -2.21 0.84 -5.48
N ASP A 10 -1.69 1.18 -4.30
CA ASP A 10 -0.34 1.72 -4.08
C ASP A 10 0.53 0.78 -3.23
N GLY A 11 0.03 -0.44 -2.95
CA GLY A 11 0.68 -1.45 -2.13
C GLY A 11 0.55 -1.24 -0.62
N SER A 12 -0.20 -0.24 -0.15
CA SER A 12 -0.45 -0.04 1.28
C SER A 12 -1.42 -1.06 1.89
N ASP A 13 -1.42 -1.22 3.21
CA ASP A 13 -2.34 -2.15 3.88
C ASP A 13 -3.82 -1.80 3.62
N PRO A 14 -4.27 -0.53 3.70
CA PRO A 14 -5.66 -0.21 3.38
C PRO A 14 -6.01 -0.48 1.91
N ALA A 15 -5.06 -0.29 0.98
CA ALA A 15 -5.24 -0.67 -0.42
C ALA A 15 -5.30 -2.20 -0.59
N SER A 16 -4.55 -2.96 0.22
CA SER A 16 -4.60 -4.44 0.19
C SER A 16 -5.96 -4.97 0.62
N ARG A 17 -6.59 -4.36 1.64
CA ARG A 17 -7.99 -4.66 2.02
C ARG A 17 -8.97 -4.34 0.88
N ALA A 18 -8.73 -3.26 0.14
CA ALA A 18 -9.53 -2.89 -1.03
C ALA A 18 -9.38 -3.90 -2.18
N VAL A 19 -8.17 -4.42 -2.39
CA VAL A 19 -7.92 -5.53 -3.32
C VAL A 19 -8.74 -6.76 -2.93
N GLU A 20 -8.68 -7.19 -1.68
CA GLU A 20 -9.43 -8.37 -1.21
C GLU A 20 -10.93 -8.21 -1.47
N GLN A 21 -11.51 -7.06 -1.09
CA GLN A 21 -12.93 -6.80 -1.34
C GLN A 21 -13.26 -6.67 -2.83
N GLY A 22 -12.35 -6.11 -3.64
CA GLY A 22 -12.52 -6.04 -5.09
C GLY A 22 -12.56 -7.41 -5.75
N ILE A 23 -11.66 -8.32 -5.34
CA ILE A 23 -11.65 -9.73 -5.79
C ILE A 23 -12.96 -10.42 -5.39
N GLU A 24 -13.38 -10.29 -4.12
CA GLU A 24 -14.65 -10.89 -3.64
C GLU A 24 -15.86 -10.37 -4.41
N LEU A 25 -15.87 -9.06 -4.73
CA LEU A 25 -16.94 -8.43 -5.49
C LEU A 25 -16.97 -8.94 -6.94
N ALA A 26 -15.79 -9.07 -7.55
CA ALA A 26 -15.64 -9.56 -8.91
C ALA A 26 -16.09 -11.03 -9.03
N ASP A 27 -15.60 -11.89 -8.15
CA ASP A 27 -15.96 -13.32 -8.10
C ASP A 27 -17.47 -13.51 -7.88
N ARG A 28 -18.05 -12.74 -6.96
CA ARG A 28 -19.49 -12.86 -6.63
C ARG A 28 -20.42 -12.44 -7.77
N PHE A 29 -19.97 -11.56 -8.65
CA PHE A 29 -20.79 -11.00 -9.72
C PHE A 29 -20.37 -11.44 -11.12
N ASP A 30 -19.44 -12.40 -11.23
CA ASP A 30 -18.86 -12.82 -12.51
C ASP A 30 -18.36 -11.61 -13.32
N ALA A 31 -17.68 -10.68 -12.63
CA ALA A 31 -17.21 -9.41 -13.17
C ALA A 31 -15.71 -9.42 -13.44
N THR A 32 -15.27 -8.58 -14.38
CA THR A 32 -13.85 -8.33 -14.65
C THR A 32 -13.26 -7.49 -13.52
N LEU A 33 -12.13 -7.93 -12.97
CA LEU A 33 -11.35 -7.15 -12.02
C LEU A 33 -10.27 -6.36 -12.75
N HIS A 34 -10.38 -5.03 -12.73
CA HIS A 34 -9.34 -4.12 -13.19
C HIS A 34 -8.47 -3.73 -12.00
N VAL A 35 -7.16 -3.88 -12.13
CA VAL A 35 -6.18 -3.52 -11.09
C VAL A 35 -5.25 -2.46 -11.66
N LEU A 36 -5.17 -1.32 -10.98
CA LEU A 36 -4.43 -0.15 -11.48
C LEU A 36 -3.40 0.33 -10.46
N PHE A 37 -2.18 0.59 -10.93
CA PHE A 37 -1.17 1.33 -10.20
C PHE A 37 -0.79 2.59 -10.98
N ALA A 38 -0.99 3.78 -10.40
CA ALA A 38 -0.58 5.03 -11.03
C ALA A 38 0.89 5.35 -10.69
N VAL A 39 1.73 5.47 -11.72
CA VAL A 39 3.10 5.96 -11.59
C VAL A 39 3.05 7.48 -11.47
N ASP A 40 3.05 7.96 -10.23
CA ASP A 40 3.02 9.39 -9.92
C ASP A 40 4.35 10.05 -10.31
N VAL A 41 4.29 10.89 -11.35
CA VAL A 41 5.45 11.61 -11.89
C VAL A 41 5.65 12.99 -11.24
N ASP A 42 4.64 13.53 -10.56
CA ASP A 42 4.67 14.84 -9.88
C ASP A 42 5.17 14.73 -8.43
N GLU A 43 5.07 13.54 -7.81
CA GLU A 43 5.64 13.25 -6.48
C GLU A 43 7.19 13.21 -6.44
N ARG A 44 7.86 13.54 -7.55
CA ARG A 44 9.31 13.82 -7.59
C ARG A 44 9.63 15.06 -6.76
N THR A 45 9.74 14.91 -5.45
CA THR A 45 10.31 15.96 -4.61
C THR A 45 11.79 16.19 -4.99
N PRO A 46 12.33 17.41 -4.87
CA PRO A 46 13.77 17.67 -5.10
C PRO A 46 14.71 16.86 -4.19
N TRP A 47 14.16 16.15 -3.20
CA TRP A 47 14.86 15.35 -2.20
C TRP A 47 14.89 13.86 -2.58
N ASP A 48 14.09 13.44 -3.57
CA ASP A 48 14.09 12.08 -4.14
C ASP A 48 15.20 11.90 -5.21
N LEU A 49 16.10 12.89 -5.33
CA LEU A 49 17.31 12.86 -6.14
C LEU A 49 18.45 12.07 -5.50
N SER A 50 18.17 11.13 -4.59
CA SER A 50 19.04 9.97 -4.47
C SER A 50 18.87 9.20 -5.78
N GLU A 51 19.96 8.88 -6.48
CA GLU A 51 20.01 8.36 -7.85
C GLU A 51 19.28 7.00 -8.10
N SER A 52 18.37 6.57 -7.22
CA SER A 52 17.88 5.19 -7.13
C SER A 52 16.43 4.96 -7.57
N ARG A 53 15.57 5.99 -7.74
CA ARG A 53 14.17 5.79 -8.20
C ARG A 53 13.92 6.45 -9.55
N THR A 54 14.20 5.70 -10.61
CA THR A 54 13.81 6.09 -11.97
C THR A 54 12.31 5.84 -12.16
N THR A 55 11.66 6.54 -13.09
CA THR A 55 10.27 6.22 -13.49
C THR A 55 10.12 4.74 -13.80
N GLU A 56 11.15 4.14 -14.43
CA GLU A 56 11.19 2.72 -14.73
C GLU A 56 11.14 1.85 -13.48
N THR A 57 11.91 2.17 -12.45
CA THR A 57 11.90 1.42 -11.18
C THR A 57 10.53 1.49 -10.48
N VAL A 58 9.86 2.65 -10.54
CA VAL A 58 8.51 2.81 -9.98
C VAL A 58 7.48 2.03 -10.80
N ARG A 59 7.61 2.05 -12.13
CA ARG A 59 6.79 1.24 -13.03
C ARG A 59 6.98 -0.25 -12.77
N GLU A 60 8.22 -0.74 -12.69
CA GLU A 60 8.54 -2.14 -12.37
C GLU A 60 7.92 -2.56 -11.04
N HIS A 61 8.03 -1.73 -10.01
CA HIS A 61 7.37 -1.96 -8.73
C HIS A 61 5.84 -2.02 -8.88
N GLY A 62 5.24 -1.06 -9.58
CA GLY A 62 3.82 -1.02 -9.87
C GLY A 62 3.34 -2.27 -10.63
N SER A 63 4.08 -2.71 -11.64
CA SER A 63 3.83 -3.96 -12.37
C SER A 63 3.83 -5.16 -11.42
N GLY A 64 4.82 -5.28 -10.55
CA GLY A 64 4.86 -6.37 -9.56
C GLY A 64 3.66 -6.35 -8.60
N LEU A 65 3.18 -5.17 -8.20
CA LEU A 65 1.98 -5.06 -7.37
C LEU A 65 0.73 -5.55 -8.09
N VAL A 66 0.46 -5.08 -9.30
CA VAL A 66 -0.75 -5.45 -10.05
C VAL A 66 -0.71 -6.91 -10.50
N GLU A 67 0.46 -7.43 -10.88
CA GLU A 67 0.67 -8.85 -11.19
C GLU A 67 0.44 -9.73 -9.96
N GLY A 68 0.97 -9.34 -8.79
CA GLY A 68 0.72 -10.06 -7.54
C GLY A 68 -0.76 -10.06 -7.13
N VAL A 69 -1.57 -9.07 -7.53
CA VAL A 69 -3.03 -9.14 -7.39
C VAL A 69 -3.62 -10.18 -8.33
N ALA A 70 -3.23 -10.16 -9.61
CA ALA A 70 -3.73 -11.10 -10.61
C ALA A 70 -3.43 -12.56 -10.22
N GLU A 71 -2.25 -12.84 -9.67
CA GLU A 71 -1.86 -14.18 -9.20
C GLU A 71 -2.67 -14.68 -8.00
N ARG A 72 -3.20 -13.77 -7.17
CA ARG A 72 -4.01 -14.11 -6.00
C ARG A 72 -5.50 -14.23 -6.32
N ALA A 73 -5.94 -13.68 -7.45
CA ALA A 73 -7.33 -13.78 -7.86
C ALA A 73 -7.69 -15.24 -8.19
N PRO A 74 -8.91 -15.71 -7.87
CA PRO A 74 -9.38 -17.03 -8.27
C PRO A 74 -9.39 -17.18 -9.79
N ASP A 75 -9.21 -18.41 -10.30
CA ASP A 75 -9.28 -18.71 -11.74
C ASP A 75 -10.63 -18.33 -12.40
N SER A 76 -11.69 -18.11 -11.60
CA SER A 76 -13.01 -17.65 -12.05
C SER A 76 -13.07 -16.16 -12.36
N VAL A 77 -12.08 -15.37 -11.95
CA VAL A 77 -12.06 -13.92 -12.10
C VAL A 77 -11.11 -13.53 -13.23
N ASP A 78 -11.66 -12.91 -14.28
CA ASP A 78 -10.85 -12.28 -15.32
C ASP A 78 -10.18 -11.01 -14.75
N VAL A 79 -8.85 -10.94 -14.81
CA VAL A 79 -8.07 -9.80 -14.28
C VAL A 79 -7.40 -9.02 -15.40
N VAL A 80 -7.56 -7.69 -15.38
CA VAL A 80 -6.89 -6.73 -16.25
C VAL A 80 -5.97 -5.85 -15.42
N THR A 81 -4.68 -5.81 -15.73
CA THR A 81 -3.70 -4.98 -15.02
C THR A 81 -3.33 -3.73 -15.81
N SER A 82 -3.07 -2.61 -15.13
CA SER A 82 -2.64 -1.37 -15.77
C SER A 82 -1.68 -0.56 -14.89
N VAL A 83 -0.66 0.03 -15.51
CA VAL A 83 0.39 0.82 -14.84
C VAL A 83 0.63 2.16 -15.57
N PRO A 84 -0.39 3.04 -15.66
CA PRO A 84 -0.27 4.34 -16.33
C PRO A 84 0.60 5.33 -15.56
N GLU A 85 1.20 6.29 -16.27
CA GLU A 85 1.90 7.45 -15.67
C GLU A 85 0.93 8.63 -15.53
N GLY A 86 0.98 9.31 -14.39
CA GLY A 86 0.18 10.52 -14.15
C GLY A 86 -0.21 10.71 -12.69
N ASP A 87 -0.94 11.79 -12.41
CA ASP A 87 -1.53 12.03 -11.10
C ASP A 87 -2.54 10.90 -10.80
N PRO A 88 -2.41 10.17 -9.68
CA PRO A 88 -3.31 9.06 -9.36
C PRO A 88 -4.79 9.44 -9.39
N ARG A 89 -5.15 10.67 -9.05
CA ARG A 89 -6.54 11.15 -9.04
C ARG A 89 -7.13 11.17 -10.44
N GLU A 90 -6.43 11.82 -11.36
CA GLU A 90 -6.88 11.99 -12.74
C GLU A 90 -6.83 10.64 -13.47
N VAL A 91 -5.74 9.90 -13.29
CA VAL A 91 -5.56 8.56 -13.88
C VAL A 91 -6.70 7.62 -13.50
N ILE A 92 -7.13 7.60 -12.25
CA ILE A 92 -8.23 6.73 -11.81
C ILE A 92 -9.53 7.15 -12.49
N LEU A 93 -9.85 8.45 -12.52
CA LEU A 93 -11.08 8.96 -13.14
C LEU A 93 -11.11 8.69 -14.65
N GLU A 94 -10.02 9.02 -15.36
CA GLU A 94 -9.86 8.74 -16.78
C GLU A 94 -10.02 7.24 -17.08
N TYR A 95 -9.39 6.38 -16.28
CA TYR A 95 -9.54 4.93 -16.45
C TYR A 95 -10.98 4.47 -16.26
N THR A 96 -11.71 5.03 -15.29
CA THR A 96 -13.12 4.68 -15.07
C THR A 96 -13.99 5.03 -16.29
N ASP A 97 -13.76 6.19 -16.88
CA ASP A 97 -14.51 6.67 -18.04
C ASP A 97 -14.20 5.89 -19.31
N GLU A 98 -12.92 5.61 -19.56
CA GLU A 98 -12.46 4.93 -20.77
C GLU A 98 -12.85 3.44 -20.81
N ASN A 99 -12.91 2.80 -19.64
CA ASN A 99 -13.17 1.36 -19.53
C ASN A 99 -14.60 1.03 -19.10
N GLY A 100 -15.44 2.04 -18.84
CA GLY A 100 -16.84 1.83 -18.44
C GLY A 100 -16.98 1.14 -17.09
N ILE A 101 -16.11 1.46 -16.14
CA ILE A 101 -16.09 0.86 -14.80
C ILE A 101 -17.40 1.13 -14.06
N ASP A 102 -18.02 0.11 -13.47
CA ASP A 102 -19.27 0.27 -12.72
C ASP A 102 -19.03 0.67 -11.25
N VAL A 103 -17.91 0.22 -10.68
CA VAL A 103 -17.52 0.50 -9.30
C VAL A 103 -16.01 0.54 -9.11
N VAL A 104 -15.54 1.56 -8.39
CA VAL A 104 -14.16 1.62 -7.87
C VAL A 104 -14.16 1.20 -6.40
N VAL A 105 -13.31 0.24 -6.06
CA VAL A 105 -13.08 -0.20 -4.68
C VAL A 105 -11.75 0.38 -4.20
N MET A 106 -11.76 1.15 -3.12
CA MET A 106 -10.60 1.89 -2.63
C MET A 106 -10.40 1.73 -1.13
N GLY A 107 -9.16 1.82 -0.68
CA GLY A 107 -8.84 2.00 0.73
C GLY A 107 -9.26 3.37 1.24
N THR A 108 -9.46 3.52 2.55
CA THR A 108 -9.69 4.84 3.18
C THR A 108 -8.54 5.81 2.94
N HIS A 109 -7.31 5.28 2.89
CA HIS A 109 -6.06 6.02 2.71
C HIS A 109 -5.08 5.17 1.90
N GLY A 110 -4.00 5.81 1.45
CA GLY A 110 -2.83 5.13 0.90
C GLY A 110 -1.62 5.21 1.83
N ARG A 111 -0.42 5.11 1.27
CA ARG A 111 0.88 5.10 1.98
C ARG A 111 1.11 6.27 2.95
N ARG A 112 0.49 7.43 2.72
CA ARG A 112 0.77 8.68 3.49
C ARG A 112 -0.26 9.00 4.57
N GLY A 113 -1.39 8.30 4.61
CA GLY A 113 -2.48 8.63 5.53
C GLY A 113 -2.20 8.08 6.93
N ILE A 114 -2.15 8.94 7.94
CA ILE A 114 -1.98 8.57 9.36
C ILE A 114 -3.19 8.93 10.22
N ASP A 115 -4.19 9.61 9.66
CA ASP A 115 -5.36 10.09 10.41
C ASP A 115 -6.53 9.09 10.24
N ARG A 116 -6.95 8.44 11.32
CA ARG A 116 -8.08 7.47 11.28
C ARG A 116 -9.42 8.13 10.92
N LEU A 117 -9.53 9.46 10.97
CA LEU A 117 -10.80 10.19 10.82
C LEU A 117 -11.02 10.83 9.44
N LEU A 118 -9.99 10.90 8.59
CA LEU A 118 -10.10 11.53 7.27
C LEU A 118 -10.17 10.48 6.16
N LEU A 119 -10.36 10.92 4.92
CA LEU A 119 -10.10 10.10 3.75
C LEU A 119 -8.80 10.58 3.13
N GLY A 120 -8.03 9.68 2.53
CA GLY A 120 -6.86 10.02 1.76
C GLY A 120 -7.24 10.93 0.59
N SER A 121 -6.35 11.84 0.21
CA SER A 121 -6.60 12.83 -0.84
C SER A 121 -7.06 12.21 -2.17
N VAL A 122 -6.52 11.04 -2.52
CA VAL A 122 -6.93 10.30 -3.72
C VAL A 122 -8.34 9.74 -3.57
N THR A 123 -8.61 9.00 -2.49
CA THR A 123 -9.95 8.45 -2.19
C THR A 123 -11.02 9.54 -2.11
N GLU A 124 -10.73 10.64 -1.41
CA GLU A 124 -11.63 11.80 -1.30
C GLU A 124 -11.92 12.41 -2.66
N HIS A 125 -10.89 12.56 -3.51
CA HIS A 125 -11.05 13.12 -4.84
C HIS A 125 -11.87 12.21 -5.75
N VAL A 126 -11.56 10.91 -5.81
CA VAL A 126 -12.30 9.95 -6.65
C VAL A 126 -13.74 9.83 -6.18
N THR A 127 -13.99 9.73 -4.86
CA THR A 127 -15.35 9.67 -4.30
C THR A 127 -16.22 10.87 -4.69
N ARG A 128 -15.60 12.05 -4.89
CA ARG A 128 -16.32 13.28 -5.25
C ARG A 128 -16.58 13.44 -6.74
N ASN A 129 -15.74 12.86 -7.59
CA ASN A 129 -15.71 13.19 -9.01
C ASN A 129 -15.98 11.99 -9.94
N ALA A 130 -15.92 10.76 -9.46
CA ALA A 130 -16.24 9.59 -10.27
C ALA A 130 -17.72 9.57 -10.67
N ASP A 131 -17.98 9.29 -11.94
CA ASP A 131 -19.35 9.10 -12.45
C ASP A 131 -19.93 7.72 -12.06
N CYS A 132 -19.07 6.78 -11.68
CA CYS A 132 -19.42 5.43 -11.23
C CYS A 132 -19.54 5.33 -9.69
N SER A 133 -19.94 4.15 -9.19
CA SER A 133 -20.01 3.93 -7.74
C SER A 133 -18.61 3.88 -7.13
N VAL A 134 -18.43 4.43 -5.92
CA VAL A 134 -17.18 4.28 -5.16
C VAL A 134 -17.47 3.55 -3.85
N LEU A 135 -16.82 2.41 -3.67
CA LEU A 135 -16.84 1.62 -2.45
C LEU A 135 -15.54 1.83 -1.70
N VAL A 136 -15.63 2.48 -0.53
CA VAL A 136 -14.48 2.70 0.33
C VAL A 136 -14.47 1.64 1.42
N THR A 137 -13.39 0.87 1.51
CA THR A 137 -13.22 -0.17 2.53
C THR A 137 -13.05 0.47 3.90
N ARG A 138 -13.52 -0.22 4.94
CA ARG A 138 -13.36 0.28 6.31
C ARG A 138 -11.92 0.09 6.76
N ALA A 139 -11.40 1.06 7.49
CA ALA A 139 -10.19 0.86 8.28
C ALA A 139 -10.40 -0.27 9.28
N ASP A 140 -9.33 -1.01 9.58
CA ASP A 140 -9.37 -2.04 10.61
C ASP A 140 -9.43 -1.33 11.97
N PRO A 141 -10.33 -1.73 12.89
CA PRO A 141 -10.33 -1.16 14.24
C PRO A 141 -8.99 -1.32 14.96
N ASP A 142 -8.22 -2.35 14.61
CA ASP A 142 -6.92 -2.66 15.21
C ASP A 142 -5.77 -1.90 14.53
N ASP A 143 -6.02 -1.16 13.42
CA ASP A 143 -5.01 -0.30 12.79
C ASP A 143 -4.55 0.77 13.78
N GLU A 144 -3.27 0.82 14.16
CA GLU A 144 -2.68 1.81 15.06
C GLU A 144 -1.67 2.72 14.34
N PRO A 145 -2.11 3.88 13.79
CA PRO A 145 -1.22 4.75 13.05
C PRO A 145 -0.05 5.24 13.91
N VAL A 146 1.14 5.20 13.31
CA VAL A 146 2.40 5.54 13.96
C VAL A 146 2.87 6.90 13.44
N ALA A 147 2.55 7.95 14.20
CA ALA A 147 2.74 9.34 13.77
C ALA A 147 4.19 9.84 13.93
N ASP A 148 4.95 9.28 14.87
CA ASP A 148 6.28 9.77 15.23
C ASP A 148 7.29 8.65 15.49
N ALA A 149 8.56 9.05 15.53
CA ALA A 149 9.70 8.15 15.70
C ALA A 149 9.67 7.37 17.03
N ALA A 150 9.16 7.97 18.12
CA ALA A 150 9.13 7.30 19.41
C ALA A 150 8.13 6.14 19.39
N ALA A 151 6.94 6.36 18.83
CA ALA A 151 5.94 5.33 18.61
C ALA A 151 6.46 4.23 17.64
N ALA A 152 7.26 4.60 16.64
CA ALA A 152 7.86 3.62 15.73
C ALA A 152 8.88 2.70 16.41
N ILE A 153 9.72 3.25 17.29
CA ILE A 153 10.67 2.46 18.08
C ILE A 153 9.94 1.53 19.04
N GLU A 154 8.85 1.99 19.65
CA GLU A 154 8.00 1.17 20.52
C GLU A 154 7.38 -0.01 19.75
N ALA A 155 6.73 0.27 18.62
CA ALA A 155 6.18 -0.77 17.75
C ALA A 155 7.24 -1.76 17.25
N ALA A 156 8.45 -1.28 16.94
CA ALA A 156 9.55 -2.15 16.55
C ALA A 156 10.02 -3.06 17.68
N ARG A 157 10.06 -2.56 18.92
CA ARG A 157 10.41 -3.37 20.09
C ARG A 157 9.39 -4.47 20.32
N GLU A 158 8.10 -4.14 20.30
CA GLU A 158 7.02 -5.11 20.44
C GLU A 158 7.10 -6.20 19.35
N ALA A 159 7.29 -5.80 18.09
CA ALA A 159 7.44 -6.74 16.99
C ALA A 159 8.65 -7.70 17.16
N LEU A 160 9.75 -7.24 17.75
CA LEU A 160 10.92 -8.08 18.03
C LEU A 160 10.66 -9.04 19.18
N GLU A 161 9.91 -8.63 20.20
CA GLU A 161 9.53 -9.51 21.34
C GLU A 161 8.65 -10.68 20.87
N ASP A 162 7.80 -10.44 19.88
CA ASP A 162 6.94 -11.46 19.26
C ASP A 162 7.64 -12.28 18.16
N ALA A 163 8.83 -11.87 17.72
CA ALA A 163 9.52 -12.50 16.59
C ALA A 163 10.14 -13.85 16.97
N GLU A 164 9.78 -14.90 16.25
CA GLU A 164 10.45 -16.19 16.38
C GLU A 164 11.88 -16.13 15.79
N GLY A 165 12.86 -16.58 16.58
CA GLY A 165 14.26 -16.70 16.13
C GLY A 165 15.09 -15.43 16.26
N ILE A 166 14.56 -14.38 16.88
CA ILE A 166 15.31 -13.17 17.25
C ILE A 166 15.32 -13.07 18.77
N ASP A 167 16.50 -12.93 19.38
CA ASP A 167 16.60 -12.64 20.81
C ASP A 167 16.43 -11.15 21.04
N ALA A 168 15.21 -10.74 21.39
CA ALA A 168 14.87 -9.33 21.65
C ALA A 168 15.73 -8.71 22.77
N SER A 169 16.29 -9.51 23.68
CA SER A 169 17.13 -8.99 24.77
C SER A 169 18.52 -8.56 24.32
N GLU A 170 18.97 -9.05 23.16
CA GLU A 170 20.24 -8.69 22.52
C GLU A 170 20.06 -7.69 21.37
N ALA A 171 18.82 -7.26 21.10
CA ALA A 171 18.50 -6.34 20.01
C ALA A 171 18.76 -4.88 20.40
N GLU A 172 19.65 -4.22 19.66
CA GLU A 172 19.90 -2.78 19.75
C GLU A 172 19.14 -2.05 18.64
N LEU A 173 18.12 -1.29 19.01
CA LEU A 173 17.33 -0.47 18.08
C LEU A 173 18.02 0.88 17.88
N ALA A 174 18.07 1.36 16.65
CA ALA A 174 18.52 2.71 16.34
C ALA A 174 17.52 3.77 16.87
N ASP A 175 18.05 4.84 17.47
CA ASP A 175 17.24 5.94 18.03
C ASP A 175 16.74 6.96 16.97
N ASP A 176 17.14 6.80 15.71
CA ASP A 176 16.81 7.70 14.60
C ASP A 176 16.14 6.93 13.44
N PRO A 177 14.89 6.47 13.62
CA PRO A 177 14.15 5.83 12.54
C PRO A 177 13.86 6.85 11.45
N HIS A 178 13.93 6.40 10.20
CA HIS A 178 13.66 7.25 9.05
C HIS A 178 12.36 6.84 8.36
N GLU A 179 11.70 7.82 7.75
CA GLU A 179 10.50 7.60 6.96
C GLU A 179 10.85 7.24 5.52
N MET A 180 10.25 6.18 4.98
CA MET A 180 10.36 5.83 3.57
C MET A 180 9.07 5.21 3.07
N GLY A 181 8.49 5.79 2.01
CA GLY A 181 7.38 5.16 1.28
C GLY A 181 6.11 4.88 2.11
N GLY A 182 5.86 5.65 3.17
CA GLY A 182 4.72 5.41 4.07
C GLY A 182 5.01 4.49 5.25
N TYR A 183 6.27 4.10 5.44
CA TYR A 183 6.73 3.29 6.55
C TYR A 183 7.73 4.07 7.40
N TRP A 184 7.74 3.79 8.70
CA TRP A 184 8.92 3.96 9.51
C TRP A 184 9.84 2.76 9.31
N ILE A 185 11.14 3.02 9.23
CA ILE A 185 12.15 1.97 9.19
C ILE A 185 13.03 2.14 10.43
N VAL A 186 12.96 1.16 11.32
CA VAL A 186 13.80 1.04 12.51
C VAL A 186 14.87 -0.01 12.22
N SER A 187 16.13 0.41 12.15
CA SER A 187 17.26 -0.53 12.02
C SER A 187 17.57 -1.16 13.37
N VAL A 188 17.83 -2.46 13.34
CA VAL A 188 18.06 -3.29 14.53
C VAL A 188 19.34 -4.06 14.35
N GLY A 189 20.27 -3.93 15.29
CA GLY A 189 21.47 -4.75 15.38
C GLY A 189 21.29 -5.84 16.42
N THR A 190 21.76 -7.04 16.12
CA THR A 190 22.03 -8.09 17.12
C THR A 190 23.52 -8.46 17.02
N VAL A 191 24.00 -9.36 17.88
CA VAL A 191 25.40 -9.81 17.85
C VAL A 191 25.79 -10.39 16.50
N ASP A 192 24.88 -11.12 15.85
CA ASP A 192 25.17 -11.89 14.63
C ASP A 192 24.49 -11.38 13.36
N GLN A 193 23.41 -10.59 13.48
CA GLN A 193 22.56 -10.19 12.35
C GLN A 193 22.08 -8.74 12.46
N SER A 194 21.73 -8.14 11.33
CA SER A 194 21.03 -6.85 11.28
C SER A 194 19.68 -6.99 10.59
N TYR A 195 18.68 -6.30 11.11
CA TYR A 195 17.33 -6.30 10.57
C TYR A 195 16.85 -4.87 10.34
N ASN A 196 15.88 -4.73 9.44
CA ASN A 196 15.03 -3.56 9.37
C ASN A 196 13.62 -3.99 9.78
N VAL A 197 13.07 -3.32 10.78
CA VAL A 197 11.64 -3.41 11.09
C VAL A 197 10.94 -2.31 10.31
N HIS A 198 10.08 -2.70 9.40
CA HIS A 198 9.20 -1.81 8.65
C HIS A 198 7.89 -1.69 9.42
N ILE A 199 7.49 -0.48 9.76
CA ILE A 199 6.24 -0.21 10.47
C ILE A 199 5.39 0.69 9.60
N SER A 200 4.22 0.20 9.18
CA SER A 200 3.27 0.99 8.40
C SER A 200 2.84 2.21 9.20
N ARG A 201 3.03 3.40 8.65
CA ARG A 201 2.61 4.64 9.33
C ARG A 201 1.10 4.72 9.47
N ALA A 202 0.37 4.12 8.53
CA ALA A 202 -1.08 4.16 8.45
C ALA A 202 -1.75 3.20 9.44
N THR A 203 -1.13 2.04 9.69
CA THR A 203 -1.78 0.93 10.41
C THR A 203 -1.00 0.41 11.59
N GLY A 204 0.27 0.77 11.75
CA GLY A 204 1.16 0.19 12.74
C GLY A 204 1.61 -1.23 12.41
N ALA A 205 1.15 -1.82 11.30
CA ALA A 205 1.54 -3.17 10.90
C ALA A 205 3.06 -3.28 10.72
N THR A 206 3.66 -4.29 11.36
CA THR A 206 5.11 -4.48 11.40
C THR A 206 5.56 -5.65 10.55
N ARG A 207 6.68 -5.48 9.83
CA ARG A 207 7.38 -6.56 9.11
C ARG A 207 8.87 -6.48 9.36
N ILE A 208 9.46 -7.59 9.79
CA ILE A 208 10.90 -7.70 9.99
C ILE A 208 11.55 -8.23 8.71
N ALA A 209 12.56 -7.51 8.21
CA ALA A 209 13.36 -7.90 7.07
C ALA A 209 14.82 -8.06 7.48
N ASN A 210 15.40 -9.23 7.23
CA ASN A 210 16.82 -9.45 7.47
C ASN A 210 17.65 -8.67 6.44
N VAL A 211 18.67 -7.94 6.91
CA VAL A 211 19.59 -7.15 6.11
C VAL A 211 20.89 -7.93 5.86
N THR A 212 21.19 -8.95 6.68
CA THR A 212 22.36 -9.81 6.54
C THR A 212 21.98 -11.14 5.87
N GLY A 213 22.03 -11.16 4.55
CA GLY A 213 21.89 -12.39 3.74
C GLY A 213 21.90 -12.08 2.23
N GLU A 214 22.97 -12.50 1.55
CA GLU A 214 22.91 -12.87 0.12
C GLU A 214 22.06 -14.13 -0.08
#